data_AF-A0A964NWM5-F1
#
_entry.id   AF-A0A964NWM5-F1
#
_cell.length_a   1.000
_cell.length_b   1.000
_cell.length_c   1.000
_cell.angle_alpha   90.00
_cell.angle_beta   90.00
_cell.angle_gamma   90.00
#
_symmetry.space_group_name_H-M   'P 1'
#
loop_
_entity.id
_entity.type
_entity.pdbx_description
1 polymer ?
#
loop_
_entity_poly.entity_id
_entity_poly.type
_entity_poly.pdbx_seq_one_letter_code
_entity_poly.pdbx_strand_id
1 'polypeptide(L)'
;MPIERPSPGASLWLPAIAPSVSSGGPFRGWAFSPAAGHCARGLLLLLGLWWLYFDTSPTVGPGRALRSTFIWGYGHFVLFAALAAVGAGMAVVAEALKHPLALDPPGTALTLIGPVALALAIIGTLRWSGSSQRKALLGPPLGVAALLLVATAFAGPIPLWLLTIGAGVAVQALVALSWTGSACLTSIGRRRRDSRCRATMEFWQSA
;
A
#
# COMPACT_ATOMS: atom_id res chain seq x y z
N MET A 1 -13.08 -81.80 -3.99
CA MET A 1 -13.51 -80.42 -4.30
C MET A 1 -12.29 -79.52 -4.31
N PRO A 2 -11.76 -79.11 -5.48
CA PRO A 2 -10.63 -78.19 -5.57
C PRO A 2 -11.13 -76.74 -5.63
N ILE A 3 -10.45 -75.91 -4.84
CA ILE A 3 -10.61 -74.47 -4.68
C ILE A 3 -10.10 -73.74 -5.93
N GLU A 4 -10.98 -73.02 -6.64
CA GLU A 4 -10.57 -72.06 -7.67
C GLU A 4 -9.86 -70.87 -7.02
N ARG A 5 -8.66 -70.53 -7.51
CA ARG A 5 -7.91 -69.34 -7.09
C ARG A 5 -8.24 -68.17 -8.03
N PRO A 6 -8.46 -66.95 -7.53
CA PRO A 6 -8.66 -65.78 -8.39
C PRO A 6 -7.36 -65.37 -9.10
N SER A 7 -7.51 -64.92 -10.34
CA SER A 7 -6.46 -64.54 -11.30
C SER A 7 -5.61 -63.33 -10.87
N PRO A 8 -4.28 -63.34 -11.14
CA PRO A 8 -3.40 -62.21 -10.87
C PRO A 8 -3.50 -61.20 -12.03
N GLY A 9 -4.29 -60.14 -11.88
CA GLY A 9 -4.42 -59.15 -12.96
C GLY A 9 -5.06 -57.80 -12.63
N ALA A 10 -5.36 -57.50 -11.36
CA ALA A 10 -6.14 -56.32 -10.99
C ALA A 10 -5.41 -55.39 -10.01
N SER A 11 -4.23 -54.86 -10.38
CA SER A 11 -3.61 -53.78 -9.60
C SER A 11 -2.63 -52.88 -10.36
N LEU A 12 -2.72 -52.79 -11.69
CA LEU A 12 -1.78 -52.02 -12.54
C LEU A 12 -2.19 -50.56 -12.83
N TRP A 13 -3.30 -50.07 -12.25
CA TRP A 13 -3.86 -48.74 -12.58
C TRP A 13 -3.87 -47.74 -11.42
N LEU A 14 -3.35 -48.08 -10.25
CA LEU A 14 -3.20 -47.12 -9.16
C LEU A 14 -1.78 -46.54 -9.22
N PRO A 15 -1.58 -45.26 -9.61
CA PRO A 15 -0.33 -44.60 -9.28
C PRO A 15 -0.19 -44.64 -7.76
N ALA A 16 0.88 -45.28 -7.29
CA ALA A 16 1.27 -45.23 -5.89
C ALA A 16 1.64 -43.78 -5.56
N ILE A 17 0.64 -42.95 -5.25
CA ILE A 17 0.82 -41.69 -4.56
C ILE A 17 1.17 -42.07 -3.13
N ALA A 18 2.44 -42.41 -2.92
CA ALA A 18 3.01 -42.38 -1.59
C ALA A 18 3.02 -40.89 -1.18
N PRO A 19 2.27 -40.47 -0.16
CA PRO A 19 2.48 -39.14 0.40
C PRO A 19 3.86 -39.16 1.04
N SER A 20 4.86 -38.59 0.37
CA SER A 20 6.09 -38.18 1.04
C SER A 20 5.71 -37.05 1.99
N VAL A 21 5.25 -37.42 3.18
CA VAL A 21 5.19 -36.54 4.35
C VAL A 21 6.63 -36.14 4.64
N SER A 22 7.05 -35.02 4.05
CA SER A 22 8.18 -34.27 4.55
C SER A 22 7.84 -33.90 5.99
N SER A 23 8.76 -34.12 6.91
CA SER A 23 8.64 -33.95 8.36
C SER A 23 8.40 -32.50 8.85
N GLY A 24 7.90 -31.61 8.00
CA GLY A 24 7.35 -30.31 8.37
C GLY A 24 5.84 -30.33 8.22
N GLY A 25 5.09 -30.16 9.32
CA GLY A 25 3.64 -30.01 9.25
C GLY A 25 3.22 -28.90 8.26
N PRO A 26 2.00 -28.97 7.69
CA PRO A 26 1.54 -28.08 6.60
C PRO A 26 1.64 -26.59 6.91
N PHE A 27 1.79 -26.24 8.19
CA PHE A 27 1.87 -24.86 8.68
C PHE A 27 3.29 -24.40 9.07
N ARG A 28 4.32 -25.23 8.97
CA ARG A 28 5.65 -24.88 9.51
C ARG A 28 6.55 -24.12 8.52
N GLY A 29 6.27 -24.23 7.22
CA GLY A 29 7.08 -23.62 6.16
C GLY A 29 6.52 -22.33 5.54
N TRP A 30 5.23 -22.02 5.72
CA TRP A 30 4.60 -20.89 5.02
C TRP A 30 4.97 -19.54 5.64
N ALA A 31 4.94 -19.41 6.97
CA ALA A 31 5.10 -18.12 7.66
C ALA A 31 6.48 -17.47 7.42
N PHE A 32 7.52 -18.27 7.20
CA PHE A 32 8.89 -17.82 6.93
C PHE A 32 9.31 -18.03 5.48
N SER A 33 8.37 -18.33 4.57
CA SER A 33 8.68 -18.49 3.15
C SER A 33 8.97 -17.13 2.49
N PRO A 34 9.90 -17.06 1.50
CA PRO A 34 10.10 -15.87 0.68
C PRO A 34 8.79 -15.37 0.01
N ALA A 35 7.90 -16.31 -0.34
CA ALA A 35 6.58 -16.01 -0.88
C ALA A 35 5.69 -15.27 0.13
N ALA A 36 5.61 -15.74 1.38
CA ALA A 36 4.86 -15.04 2.43
C ALA A 36 5.42 -13.64 2.71
N GLY A 37 6.76 -13.49 2.71
CA GLY A 37 7.40 -12.19 2.80
C GLY A 37 7.03 -11.25 1.64
N HIS A 38 6.81 -11.76 0.43
CA HIS A 38 6.33 -10.97 -0.70
C HIS A 38 4.86 -10.54 -0.54
N CYS A 39 3.98 -11.46 -0.18
CA CYS A 39 2.57 -11.18 0.07
C CYS A 39 2.38 -10.16 1.19
N ALA A 40 3.12 -10.29 2.30
CA ALA A 40 3.06 -9.37 3.43
C ALA A 40 3.44 -7.94 3.01
N ARG A 41 4.50 -7.77 2.20
CA ARG A 41 4.92 -6.46 1.69
C ARG A 41 3.86 -5.84 0.77
N GLY A 42 3.25 -6.64 -0.11
CA GLY A 42 2.14 -6.18 -0.95
C GLY A 42 0.94 -5.72 -0.12
N LEU A 43 0.54 -6.52 0.87
CA LEU A 43 -0.57 -6.17 1.75
C LEU A 43 -0.30 -4.87 2.52
N LEU A 44 0.90 -4.71 3.07
CA LEU A 44 1.32 -3.49 3.76
C LEU A 44 1.34 -2.27 2.84
N LEU A 45 1.73 -2.44 1.57
CA LEU A 45 1.65 -1.40 0.55
C LEU A 45 0.20 -0.97 0.30
N LEU A 46 -0.70 -1.92 0.00
CA LEU A 46 -2.11 -1.63 -0.25
C LEU A 46 -2.77 -0.99 0.98
N LEU A 47 -2.54 -1.56 2.16
CA LEU A 47 -3.11 -1.06 3.41
C LEU A 47 -2.59 0.34 3.75
N GLY A 48 -1.30 0.62 3.49
CA GLY A 48 -0.71 1.94 3.69
C GLY A 48 -1.30 2.98 2.74
N LEU A 49 -1.43 2.67 1.45
CA LEU A 49 -2.07 3.55 0.46
C LEU A 49 -3.54 3.80 0.80
N TRP A 50 -4.25 2.74 1.17
CA TRP A 50 -5.63 2.80 1.65
C TRP A 50 -5.75 3.73 2.86
N TRP A 51 -4.84 3.58 3.83
CA TRP A 51 -4.84 4.42 5.02
C TRP A 51 -4.58 5.90 4.70
N LEU A 52 -3.57 6.20 3.88
CA LEU A 52 -3.24 7.58 3.47
C LEU A 52 -4.42 8.29 2.80
N TYR A 53 -5.21 7.54 2.05
CA TYR A 53 -6.42 8.04 1.43
C TYR A 53 -7.50 8.39 2.48
N PHE A 54 -7.85 7.47 3.39
CA PHE A 54 -8.88 7.70 4.42
C PHE A 54 -8.47 8.67 5.54
N ASP A 55 -7.18 8.82 5.82
CA ASP A 55 -6.64 9.81 6.76
C ASP A 55 -7.00 11.26 6.34
N THR A 56 -7.42 11.46 5.10
CA THR A 56 -7.87 12.76 4.60
C THR A 56 -9.33 13.01 5.00
N SER A 57 -9.55 13.80 6.06
CA SER A 57 -10.89 14.25 6.43
C SER A 57 -11.60 14.97 5.26
N PRO A 58 -12.82 14.55 4.89
CA PRO A 58 -13.60 15.13 3.80
C PRO A 58 -14.17 16.47 4.25
N THR A 59 -13.35 17.51 4.25
CA THR A 59 -13.86 18.89 4.36
C THR A 59 -14.23 19.37 2.96
N VAL A 60 -15.28 18.81 2.38
CA VAL A 60 -15.99 19.49 1.29
C VAL A 60 -16.75 20.63 1.96
N GLY A 61 -16.05 21.74 2.19
CA GLY A 61 -16.69 22.95 2.73
C GLY A 61 -17.69 23.50 1.72
N PRO A 62 -18.82 24.05 2.16
CA PRO A 62 -19.76 24.72 1.27
C PRO A 62 -19.05 25.90 0.58
N GLY A 63 -19.01 25.91 -0.76
CA GLY A 63 -18.47 27.03 -1.56
C GLY A 63 -17.32 26.74 -2.53
N ARG A 64 -16.95 25.48 -2.80
CA ARG A 64 -15.91 25.17 -3.80
C ARG A 64 -16.40 25.22 -5.25
N ALA A 65 -15.51 25.69 -6.14
CA ALA A 65 -15.69 25.64 -7.59
C ALA A 65 -16.01 24.21 -8.08
N LEU A 66 -16.93 24.09 -9.04
CA LEU A 66 -17.39 22.82 -9.63
C LEU A 66 -16.25 21.84 -9.95
N ARG A 67 -15.11 22.35 -10.45
CA ARG A 67 -13.91 21.56 -10.73
C ARG A 67 -13.42 20.73 -9.53
N SER A 68 -13.43 21.28 -8.31
CA SER A 68 -12.98 20.54 -7.13
C SER A 68 -13.94 19.43 -6.74
N THR A 69 -15.25 19.61 -6.96
CA THR A 69 -16.26 18.57 -6.71
C THR A 69 -16.11 17.44 -7.71
N PHE A 70 -15.85 17.75 -8.98
CA PHE A 70 -15.56 16.75 -10.02
C PHE A 70 -14.26 16.00 -9.76
N ILE A 71 -13.16 16.69 -9.42
CA ILE A 71 -11.88 16.04 -9.09
C ILE A 71 -12.03 15.14 -7.86
N TRP A 72 -12.78 15.58 -6.84
CA TRP A 72 -13.06 14.76 -5.68
C TRP A 72 -13.89 13.53 -6.05
N GLY A 73 -15.01 13.69 -6.77
CA GLY A 73 -15.87 12.58 -7.17
C GLY A 73 -15.18 11.55 -8.06
N TYR A 74 -14.45 11.99 -9.09
CA TYR A 74 -13.81 11.10 -10.06
C TYR A 74 -12.45 10.56 -9.61
N GLY A 75 -11.72 11.29 -8.76
CA GLY A 75 -10.42 10.84 -8.25
C GLY A 75 -10.49 9.51 -7.50
N HIS A 76 -11.64 9.18 -6.91
CA HIS A 76 -11.87 7.92 -6.20
C HIS A 76 -11.82 6.71 -7.12
N PHE A 77 -12.46 6.79 -8.30
CA PHE A 77 -12.47 5.68 -9.25
C PHE A 77 -11.07 5.40 -9.78
N VAL A 78 -10.30 6.45 -10.10
CA VAL A 78 -8.92 6.30 -10.55
C VAL A 78 -8.04 5.73 -9.42
N LEU A 79 -8.26 6.15 -8.18
CA LEU A 79 -7.54 5.61 -7.03
C LEU A 79 -7.82 4.11 -6.84
N PHE A 80 -9.07 3.67 -6.88
CA PHE A 80 -9.40 2.25 -6.74
C PHE A 80 -8.84 1.42 -7.90
N ALA A 81 -8.86 1.95 -9.12
CA ALA A 81 -8.21 1.32 -10.27
C ALA A 81 -6.69 1.20 -10.05
N ALA A 82 -6.04 2.23 -9.50
CA ALA A 82 -4.63 2.18 -9.15
C ALA A 82 -4.34 1.12 -8.08
N LEU A 83 -5.15 1.02 -7.02
CA LEU A 83 -4.98 -0.01 -5.99
C LEU A 83 -5.15 -1.43 -6.56
N ALA A 84 -6.12 -1.65 -7.45
CA ALA A 84 -6.27 -2.92 -8.16
C ALA A 84 -5.02 -3.23 -9.02
N ALA A 85 -4.48 -2.22 -9.70
CA ALA A 85 -3.26 -2.36 -10.48
C ALA A 85 -2.01 -2.64 -9.61
N VAL A 86 -1.93 -2.13 -8.37
CA VAL A 86 -0.86 -2.53 -7.41
C VAL A 86 -0.94 -4.03 -7.14
N GLY A 87 -2.14 -4.58 -6.95
CA GLY A 87 -2.34 -6.03 -6.78
C GLY A 87 -1.87 -6.84 -7.99
N ALA A 88 -2.21 -6.39 -9.20
CA ALA A 88 -1.73 -7.02 -10.43
C ALA A 88 -0.20 -6.92 -10.61
N GLY A 89 0.38 -5.75 -10.33
CA GLY A 89 1.82 -5.52 -10.39
C GLY A 89 2.60 -6.40 -9.40
N MET A 90 2.05 -6.65 -8.20
CA MET A 90 2.63 -7.59 -7.25
C MET A 90 2.68 -9.02 -7.82
N ALA A 91 1.64 -9.47 -8.52
CA ALA A 91 1.64 -10.77 -9.18
C ALA A 91 2.70 -10.85 -10.29
N VAL A 92 2.86 -9.78 -11.09
CA VAL A 92 3.90 -9.70 -12.13
C VAL A 92 5.30 -9.78 -11.51
N VAL A 93 5.56 -9.02 -10.43
CA VAL A 93 6.85 -9.06 -9.74
C VAL A 93 7.11 -10.43 -9.11
N ALA A 94 6.09 -11.09 -8.55
CA ALA A 94 6.22 -12.45 -8.01
C ALA A 94 6.66 -13.46 -9.08
N GLU A 95 6.14 -13.31 -10.30
CA GLU A 95 6.49 -14.18 -11.42
C GLU A 95 7.89 -13.85 -11.97
N ALA A 96 8.22 -12.56 -12.08
CA ALA A 96 9.55 -12.08 -12.50
C ALA A 96 10.71 -12.57 -11.61
N LEU A 97 10.42 -12.88 -10.35
CA LEU A 97 11.41 -13.41 -9.41
C LEU A 97 11.69 -14.91 -9.59
N LYS A 98 10.75 -15.65 -10.20
CA LYS A 98 10.90 -17.10 -10.44
C LYS A 98 11.44 -17.38 -11.82
N HIS A 99 10.97 -16.63 -12.81
CA HIS A 99 11.26 -16.88 -14.22
C HIS A 99 11.52 -15.57 -14.96
N PRO A 100 12.38 -15.59 -16.00
CA PRO A 100 12.54 -14.44 -16.89
C PRO A 100 11.21 -14.12 -17.58
N LEU A 101 10.82 -12.84 -17.57
CA LEU A 101 9.66 -12.35 -18.31
C LEU A 101 10.09 -11.82 -19.69
N ALA A 102 9.14 -11.74 -20.62
CA ALA A 102 9.33 -11.05 -21.91
C ALA A 102 9.37 -9.51 -21.77
N LEU A 103 9.23 -8.99 -20.55
CA LEU A 103 9.31 -7.57 -20.24
C LEU A 103 10.76 -7.18 -19.93
N ASP A 104 11.12 -5.97 -20.33
CA ASP A 104 12.37 -5.36 -19.93
C ASP A 104 12.38 -5.02 -18.42
N PRO A 105 13.56 -4.86 -17.79
CA PRO A 105 13.65 -4.55 -16.37
C PRO A 105 12.84 -3.32 -15.90
N PRO A 106 12.86 -2.17 -16.60
CA PRO A 106 12.07 -1.01 -16.19
C PRO A 106 10.56 -1.23 -16.42
N GLY A 107 10.17 -1.92 -17.51
CA GLY A 107 8.77 -2.28 -17.76
C GLY A 107 8.20 -3.13 -16.63
N THR A 108 8.96 -4.12 -16.16
CA THR A 108 8.59 -4.97 -15.01
C THR A 108 8.44 -4.14 -13.74
N ALA A 109 9.38 -3.23 -13.44
CA ALA A 109 9.31 -2.36 -12.27
C ALA A 109 8.09 -1.42 -12.29
N LEU A 110 7.76 -0.87 -13.46
CA LEU A 110 6.64 0.05 -13.64
C LEU A 110 5.27 -0.60 -13.45
N THR A 111 5.14 -1.92 -13.66
CA THR A 111 3.88 -2.64 -13.40
C THR A 111 3.40 -2.48 -11.95
N LEU A 112 4.32 -2.29 -11.01
CA LEU A 112 4.02 -2.05 -9.60
C LEU A 112 4.23 -0.60 -9.18
N ILE A 113 5.35 0.01 -9.57
CA ILE A 113 5.71 1.36 -9.15
C ILE A 113 4.82 2.42 -9.78
N GLY A 114 4.43 2.22 -11.04
CA GLY A 114 3.49 3.09 -11.74
C GLY A 114 2.19 3.29 -10.98
N PRO A 115 1.45 2.23 -10.64
CA PRO A 115 0.19 2.37 -9.89
C PRO A 115 0.38 2.88 -8.46
N VAL A 116 1.48 2.54 -7.76
CA VAL A 116 1.79 3.13 -6.43
C VAL A 116 2.00 4.64 -6.54
N ALA A 117 2.82 5.09 -7.50
CA ALA A 117 3.08 6.49 -7.73
C ALA A 117 1.82 7.25 -8.15
N LEU A 118 0.97 6.64 -8.99
CA LEU A 118 -0.32 7.20 -9.38
C LEU A 118 -1.24 7.39 -8.17
N ALA A 119 -1.36 6.38 -7.30
CA ALA A 119 -2.15 6.48 -6.07
C ALA A 119 -1.66 7.63 -5.18
N LEU A 120 -0.34 7.75 -4.97
CA LEU A 120 0.25 8.83 -4.19
C LEU A 120 0.02 10.21 -4.83
N ALA A 121 0.10 10.33 -6.15
CA ALA A 121 -0.15 11.57 -6.87
C ALA A 121 -1.63 12.02 -6.73
N ILE A 122 -2.57 11.09 -6.83
CA ILE A 122 -4.01 11.36 -6.62
C ILE A 122 -4.27 11.79 -5.18
N ILE A 123 -3.71 11.08 -4.19
CA ILE A 123 -3.86 11.44 -2.77
C ILE A 123 -3.23 12.82 -2.50
N GLY A 124 -2.05 13.08 -3.06
CA GLY A 124 -1.32 14.35 -2.93
C GLY A 124 -2.09 15.53 -3.52
N THR A 125 -2.65 15.38 -4.72
CA THR A 125 -3.48 16.42 -5.36
C THR A 125 -4.79 16.67 -4.60
N LEU A 126 -5.47 15.61 -4.14
CA LEU A 126 -6.65 15.74 -3.30
C LEU A 126 -6.34 16.48 -1.99
N ARG A 127 -5.20 16.17 -1.36
CA ARG A 127 -4.72 16.86 -0.15
C ARG A 127 -4.41 18.32 -0.44
N TRP A 128 -3.57 18.64 -1.43
CA TRP A 128 -3.22 20.02 -1.77
C TRP A 128 -4.46 20.87 -2.01
N SER A 129 -5.43 20.37 -2.78
CA SER A 129 -6.60 21.16 -3.15
C SER A 129 -7.37 21.68 -1.94
N GLY A 130 -7.30 21.01 -0.78
CA GLY A 130 -7.92 21.34 0.52
C GLY A 130 -7.32 22.55 1.23
N SER A 131 -8.00 23.70 1.27
CA SER A 131 -7.50 25.02 1.73
C SER A 131 -7.22 25.19 3.25
N SER A 132 -6.91 24.12 3.99
CA SER A 132 -6.47 24.21 5.38
C SER A 132 -4.95 24.17 5.43
N GLN A 133 -4.29 25.02 6.24
CA GLN A 133 -2.82 24.95 6.45
C GLN A 133 -2.32 23.51 6.73
N ARG A 134 -3.15 22.67 7.36
CA ARG A 134 -2.92 21.23 7.58
C ARG A 134 -2.61 20.44 6.31
N LYS A 135 -3.29 20.77 5.21
CA LYS A 135 -3.32 20.01 3.97
C LYS A 135 -2.26 20.46 2.96
N ALA A 136 -1.83 21.72 3.04
CA ALA A 136 -0.74 22.28 2.22
C ALA A 136 0.65 21.74 2.61
N LEU A 137 0.87 21.41 3.89
CA LEU A 137 2.16 20.88 4.36
C LEU A 137 2.36 19.38 4.06
N LEU A 138 1.28 18.61 3.91
CA LEU A 138 1.33 17.14 3.74
C LEU A 138 1.07 16.66 2.30
N GLY A 139 0.69 17.56 1.38
CA GLY A 139 0.49 17.25 -0.05
C GLY A 139 1.79 17.14 -0.86
N PRO A 140 2.69 18.16 -0.82
CA PRO A 140 3.97 18.14 -1.54
C PRO A 140 4.86 16.91 -1.29
N PRO A 141 5.03 16.40 -0.05
CA PRO A 141 5.87 15.21 0.17
C PRO A 141 5.33 13.94 -0.52
N LEU A 142 4.02 13.82 -0.72
CA LEU A 142 3.44 12.69 -1.47
C LEU A 142 3.72 12.79 -2.97
N GLY A 143 3.65 13.99 -3.54
CA GLY A 143 4.01 14.22 -4.94
C GLY A 143 5.50 13.98 -5.20
N VAL A 144 6.37 14.45 -4.30
CA VAL A 144 7.81 14.16 -4.36
C VAL A 144 8.07 12.66 -4.23
N ALA A 145 7.41 11.96 -3.30
CA ALA A 145 7.55 10.51 -3.17
C ALA A 145 7.10 9.76 -4.43
N ALA A 146 6.00 10.18 -5.06
CA ALA A 146 5.56 9.61 -6.34
C ALA A 146 6.61 9.77 -7.44
N LEU A 147 7.17 10.97 -7.59
CA LEU A 147 8.23 11.25 -8.56
C LEU A 147 9.51 10.45 -8.28
N LEU A 148 9.93 10.38 -7.01
CA LEU A 148 11.10 9.60 -6.60
C LEU A 148 10.91 8.11 -6.88
N LEU A 149 9.73 7.55 -6.59
CA LEU A 149 9.44 6.15 -6.89
C LEU A 149 9.52 5.88 -8.39
N VAL A 150 8.92 6.72 -9.23
CA VAL A 150 9.04 6.56 -10.69
C VAL A 150 10.49 6.68 -11.12
N ALA A 151 11.26 7.64 -10.59
CA ALA A 151 12.68 7.78 -10.90
C ALA A 151 13.48 6.51 -10.54
N THR A 152 13.15 5.81 -9.44
CA THR A 152 13.83 4.55 -9.08
C THR A 152 13.61 3.44 -10.10
N ALA A 153 12.51 3.44 -10.88
CA ALA A 153 12.32 2.46 -11.95
C ALA A 153 13.28 2.65 -13.14
N PHE A 154 13.87 3.84 -13.28
CA PHE A 154 14.81 4.20 -14.36
C PHE A 154 16.26 4.36 -13.89
N ALA A 155 16.52 4.32 -12.58
CA ALA A 155 17.81 4.65 -11.99
C ALA A 155 18.91 3.57 -12.16
N GLY A 156 18.64 2.49 -12.91
CA GLY A 156 19.61 1.43 -13.20
C GLY A 156 19.12 0.03 -12.81
N PRO A 157 20.01 -0.98 -12.77
CA PRO A 157 19.66 -2.37 -12.47
C PRO A 157 19.41 -2.55 -10.96
N ILE A 158 18.35 -1.93 -10.45
CA ILE A 158 17.88 -2.15 -9.09
C ILE A 158 17.14 -3.50 -9.06
N PRO A 159 17.52 -4.43 -8.18
CA PRO A 159 16.81 -5.70 -8.10
C PRO A 159 15.37 -5.48 -7.61
N LEU A 160 14.40 -6.14 -8.24
CA LEU A 160 12.96 -5.94 -8.00
C LEU A 160 12.54 -6.14 -6.52
N TRP A 161 13.23 -7.03 -5.80
CA TRP A 161 12.98 -7.25 -4.38
C TRP A 161 13.34 -6.03 -3.52
N LEU A 162 14.37 -5.27 -3.89
CA LEU A 162 14.79 -4.07 -3.17
C LEU A 162 13.83 -2.92 -3.45
N LEU A 163 13.39 -2.79 -4.69
CA LEU A 163 12.43 -1.78 -5.13
C LEU A 163 11.05 -1.98 -4.46
N THR A 164 10.59 -3.22 -4.32
CA THR A 164 9.36 -3.55 -3.57
C THR A 164 9.49 -3.24 -2.07
N ILE A 165 10.64 -3.52 -1.43
CA ILE A 165 10.89 -3.16 -0.03
C ILE A 165 10.94 -1.63 0.12
N GLY A 166 11.70 -0.95 -0.74
CA GLY A 166 11.87 0.50 -0.71
C GLY A 166 10.53 1.23 -0.86
N ALA A 167 9.69 0.80 -1.80
CA ALA A 167 8.34 1.34 -1.97
C ALA A 167 7.48 1.13 -0.72
N GLY A 168 7.52 -0.07 -0.12
CA GLY A 168 6.80 -0.36 1.12
C GLY A 168 7.23 0.52 2.28
N VAL A 169 8.54 0.64 2.51
CA VAL A 169 9.12 1.50 3.55
C VAL A 169 8.74 2.96 3.31
N ALA A 170 8.84 3.45 2.07
CA ALA A 170 8.47 4.83 1.75
C ALA A 170 6.99 5.11 2.08
N VAL A 171 6.07 4.22 1.69
CA VAL A 171 4.64 4.37 2.00
C VAL A 171 4.40 4.34 3.52
N GLN A 172 5.05 3.45 4.25
CA GLN A 172 4.90 3.37 5.71
C GLN A 172 5.47 4.59 6.43
N ALA A 173 6.60 5.14 5.94
CA ALA A 173 7.15 6.39 6.44
C ALA A 173 6.18 7.55 6.22
N LEU A 174 5.53 7.61 5.05
CA LEU A 174 4.50 8.62 4.75
C LEU A 174 3.27 8.49 5.66
N VAL A 175 2.84 7.26 5.96
CA VAL A 175 1.79 7.01 6.97
C VAL A 175 2.27 7.54 8.33
N ALA A 176 3.44 7.14 8.82
CA ALA A 176 3.95 7.62 10.10
C ALA A 176 4.06 9.16 10.18
N LEU A 177 4.47 9.81 9.08
CA LEU A 177 4.51 11.26 8.95
C LEU A 177 3.11 11.89 9.03
N SER A 178 2.10 11.26 8.45
CA SER A 178 0.73 11.78 8.49
C SER A 178 0.13 11.69 9.90
N TRP A 179 0.43 10.63 10.64
CA TRP A 179 0.02 10.45 12.03
C TRP A 179 0.73 11.43 12.98
N THR A 180 2.06 11.54 12.87
CA THR A 180 2.85 12.46 13.71
C THR A 180 2.49 13.93 13.44
N GLY A 181 2.31 14.29 12.17
CA GLY A 181 1.79 15.60 11.78
C GLY A 181 0.41 15.88 12.39
N SER A 182 -0.49 14.89 12.36
CA SER A 182 -1.81 15.01 12.98
C SER A 182 -1.74 15.19 14.50
N ALA A 183 -0.89 14.45 15.21
CA ALA A 183 -0.71 14.54 16.66
C ALA A 183 -0.06 15.87 17.10
N CYS A 184 0.96 16.32 16.35
CA CYS A 184 1.62 17.61 16.63
C CYS A 184 0.62 18.77 16.49
N LEU A 185 -0.17 18.78 15.43
CA LEU A 185 -1.12 19.86 15.16
C LEU A 185 -2.29 19.90 16.15
N THR A 186 -2.79 18.74 16.61
CA THR A 186 -3.80 18.70 17.69
C THR A 186 -3.21 19.21 19.00
N SER A 187 -1.95 18.90 19.31
CA SER A 187 -1.28 19.39 20.52
C SER A 187 -1.13 20.93 20.52
N ILE A 188 -0.76 21.52 19.38
CA ILE A 188 -0.61 22.97 19.21
C ILE A 188 -1.98 23.64 19.31
N GLY A 189 -3.01 23.06 18.68
CA GLY A 189 -4.38 23.55 18.74
C GLY A 189 -4.94 23.57 20.17
N ARG A 190 -4.67 22.52 20.95
CA ARG A 190 -5.06 22.46 22.37
C ARG A 190 -4.35 23.55 23.20
N ARG A 191 -3.02 23.69 23.06
CA ARG A 191 -2.26 24.74 23.77
C ARG A 191 -2.76 26.16 23.46
N ARG A 192 -3.05 26.46 22.18
CA ARG A 192 -3.59 27.77 21.78
C ARG A 192 -4.99 28.04 22.35
N ARG A 193 -5.81 27.00 22.54
CA ARG A 193 -7.13 27.13 23.15
C ARG A 193 -6.99 27.41 24.65
N ASP A 194 -6.14 26.65 25.33
CA ASP A 194 -5.91 26.79 26.76
C ASP A 194 -5.32 28.17 27.12
N SER A 195 -4.40 28.70 26.30
CA SER A 195 -3.86 30.05 26.50
C SER A 195 -4.92 31.14 26.33
N ARG A 196 -5.85 31.00 25.37
CA ARG A 196 -7.00 31.92 25.24
C ARG A 196 -7.96 31.84 26.43
N CYS A 197 -8.25 30.65 26.93
CA CYS A 197 -9.10 30.47 28.11
C CYS A 197 -8.44 31.07 29.36
N ARG A 198 -7.13 30.92 29.56
CA ARG A 198 -6.41 31.56 30.66
C ARG A 198 -6.43 33.09 30.57
N ALA A 199 -6.05 33.65 29.41
CA ALA A 199 -6.05 35.10 29.22
C ALA A 199 -7.44 35.74 29.41
N THR A 200 -8.51 35.02 29.05
CA THR A 200 -9.88 35.49 29.30
C THR A 200 -10.24 35.42 30.78
N MET A 201 -9.86 34.38 31.51
CA MET A 201 -10.08 34.31 32.97
C MET A 201 -9.31 35.41 33.72
N GLU A 202 -8.06 35.68 33.36
CA GLU A 202 -7.25 36.74 33.97
C GLU A 202 -7.88 38.13 33.75
N PHE A 203 -8.41 38.39 32.55
CA PHE A 203 -9.14 39.63 32.27
C PHE A 203 -10.36 39.81 33.19
N TRP A 204 -11.17 38.76 33.39
CA TRP A 204 -12.33 38.80 34.28
C TRP A 204 -11.99 38.94 35.76
N GLN A 205 -10.79 38.55 36.18
CA GLN A 205 -10.33 38.73 37.56
C GLN A 205 -9.81 40.16 37.83
N SER A 206 -9.45 40.90 36.78
CA SER A 206 -8.91 42.26 36.86
C SER A 206 -9.95 43.37 36.71
N ALA A 207 -11.21 43.02 36.43
CA ALA A 207 -12.34 43.94 36.21
C ALA A 207 -13.29 43.91 37.41
#